data_AF-A0A2G6Y7C3-F1
#
_entry.id   AF-A0A2G6Y7C3-F1
#
_cell.length_a   1.000
_cell.length_b   1.000
_cell.length_c   1.000
_cell.angle_alpha   90.00
_cell.angle_beta   90.00
_cell.angle_gamma   90.00
#
_symmetry.space_group_name_H-M   'P 1'
#
loop_
_entity.id
_entity.type
_entity.pdbx_description
1 polymer ?
#
loop_
_entity_poly.entity_id
_entity_poly.type
_entity_poly.pdbx_seq_one_letter_code
_entity_poly.pdbx_strand_id
1 'polypeptide(L)'
;MTSASPNIASVVRTVFFIPSDFAENAKSLSDLAPTLPDDLREISLAFFDNLHGVVRTLSIPFNYTYSEIHSLHWQRFLMAERIRARGIEQESEREPAALKIARERLSEYLKGEGKEIIADDVLNRLHALQNESESLSAARELTRQGVVLVWSAVEVLTRDCFIYLLNRYPALAERLLSEQSNRKRFSVERVDWQTLASYGYDLSRNLGAFLISKADLTNVPAIRDAYGALFPVATNLGEKLRDARLWTLCQKRNLIVHRRGIVDQQYLNSTGDTLPIGTDLWVSPHEVEDLLEAALQIGTELIKEVANAD
;
A
#
# COMPACT_ATOMS: atom_id res chain seq x y z
N MET A 1 -9.26 -34.67 -23.18
CA MET A 1 -8.36 -34.10 -22.16
C MET A 1 -9.18 -33.14 -21.32
N THR A 2 -9.74 -33.63 -20.21
CA THR A 2 -10.48 -32.82 -19.24
C THR A 2 -9.47 -31.97 -18.50
N SER A 3 -9.44 -30.67 -18.79
CA SER A 3 -8.68 -29.69 -17.99
C SER A 3 -9.15 -29.82 -16.55
N ALA A 4 -8.25 -30.15 -15.63
CA ALA A 4 -8.57 -30.16 -14.20
C ALA A 4 -9.20 -28.81 -13.82
N SER A 5 -10.35 -28.85 -13.14
CA SER A 5 -11.00 -27.62 -12.65
C SER A 5 -9.99 -26.82 -11.84
N PRO A 6 -9.90 -25.49 -12.05
CA PRO A 6 -8.94 -24.66 -11.33
C PRO A 6 -9.19 -24.74 -9.82
N ASN A 7 -8.10 -24.77 -9.04
CA ASN A 7 -8.15 -24.76 -7.58
C ASN A 7 -8.92 -23.51 -7.11
N ILE A 8 -9.90 -23.66 -6.21
CA ILE A 8 -10.72 -22.55 -5.70
C ILE A 8 -9.85 -21.39 -5.19
N ALA A 9 -8.73 -21.70 -4.53
CA ALA A 9 -7.80 -20.69 -4.02
C ALA A 9 -7.19 -19.82 -5.14
N SER A 10 -6.86 -20.41 -6.29
CA SER A 10 -6.31 -19.63 -7.41
C SER A 10 -7.36 -18.71 -8.02
N VAL A 11 -8.59 -19.20 -8.14
CA VAL A 11 -9.74 -18.41 -8.63
C VAL A 11 -10.01 -17.23 -7.69
N VAL A 12 -10.12 -17.48 -6.39
CA VAL A 12 -10.35 -16.44 -5.37
C VAL A 12 -9.27 -15.35 -5.42
N ARG A 13 -7.99 -15.72 -5.56
CA ARG A 13 -6.87 -14.76 -5.68
C ARG A 13 -6.91 -13.89 -6.92
N THR A 14 -7.66 -14.28 -7.96
CA THR A 14 -7.83 -13.42 -9.14
C THR A 14 -8.76 -12.22 -8.87
N VAL A 15 -9.60 -12.29 -7.83
CA VAL A 15 -10.62 -11.28 -7.52
C VAL A 15 -10.35 -10.58 -6.19
N PHE A 16 -10.00 -11.35 -5.16
CA PHE A 16 -9.80 -10.84 -3.81
C PHE A 16 -8.32 -10.84 -3.44
N PHE A 17 -7.89 -9.75 -2.79
CA PHE A 17 -6.58 -9.66 -2.19
C PHE A 17 -6.53 -10.50 -0.91
N ILE A 18 -5.60 -11.46 -0.87
CA ILE A 18 -5.39 -12.34 0.28
C ILE A 18 -4.11 -11.86 0.96
N PRO A 19 -4.18 -11.34 2.21
CA PRO A 19 -3.02 -10.80 2.88
C PRO A 19 -1.89 -11.83 2.98
N SER A 20 -0.73 -11.45 2.47
CA SER A 20 0.55 -12.08 2.78
C SER A 20 1.17 -11.42 4.02
N ASP A 21 2.25 -12.00 4.56
CA ASP A 21 3.01 -11.37 5.64
C ASP A 21 3.75 -10.14 5.11
N PHE A 22 3.07 -9.00 5.11
CA PHE A 22 3.66 -7.73 4.67
C PHE A 22 4.86 -7.33 5.52
N ALA A 23 4.90 -7.72 6.81
CA ALA A 23 6.03 -7.41 7.68
C ALA A 23 7.31 -8.12 7.21
N GLU A 24 7.20 -9.33 6.69
CA GLU A 24 8.32 -10.04 6.08
C GLU A 24 8.85 -9.31 4.84
N ASN A 25 7.96 -8.88 3.93
CA ASN A 25 8.35 -8.14 2.73
C ASN A 25 8.98 -6.78 3.06
N ALA A 26 8.46 -6.10 4.08
CA ALA A 26 8.92 -4.79 4.52
C ALA A 26 10.10 -4.84 5.51
N LYS A 27 10.67 -6.03 5.75
CA LYS A 27 11.75 -6.23 6.72
C LYS A 27 12.96 -5.32 6.49
N SER A 28 13.37 -5.11 5.24
CA SER A 28 14.52 -4.24 4.96
C SER A 28 14.28 -2.79 5.38
N LEU A 29 13.02 -2.32 5.35
CA LEU A 29 12.66 -0.99 5.79
C LEU A 29 12.52 -0.93 7.32
N SER A 30 11.92 -1.96 7.93
CA SER A 30 11.77 -2.04 9.39
C SER A 30 13.11 -2.16 10.10
N ASP A 31 14.08 -2.87 9.52
CA ASP A 31 15.43 -3.03 10.07
C ASP A 31 16.24 -1.74 9.93
N LEU A 32 15.93 -0.91 8.93
CA LEU A 32 16.58 0.40 8.70
C LEU A 32 16.05 1.48 9.65
N ALA A 33 14.76 1.49 9.95
CA ALA A 33 14.13 2.58 10.70
C ALA A 33 14.80 2.92 12.06
N PRO A 34 15.26 1.95 12.88
CA PRO A 34 15.94 2.24 14.14
C PRO A 34 17.28 2.96 14.00
N THR A 35 17.92 2.92 12.82
CA THR A 35 19.22 3.55 12.59
C THR A 35 19.12 4.96 12.03
N LEU A 36 17.91 5.45 11.72
CA LEU A 36 17.68 6.75 11.09
C LEU A 36 17.63 7.88 12.13
N PRO A 37 18.04 9.12 11.76
CA PRO A 37 17.74 10.32 12.54
C PRO A 37 16.25 10.47 12.81
N ASP A 38 15.87 11.11 13.92
CA ASP A 38 14.48 11.17 14.39
C ASP A 38 13.49 11.64 13.30
N ASP A 39 13.77 12.77 12.63
CA ASP A 39 12.89 13.31 11.58
C ASP A 39 12.76 12.38 10.37
N LEU A 40 13.85 11.73 9.95
CA LEU A 40 13.83 10.78 8.82
C LEU A 40 13.18 9.44 9.21
N ARG A 41 13.31 9.04 10.49
CA ARG A 41 12.60 7.88 11.04
C ARG A 41 11.10 8.09 11.01
N GLU A 42 10.60 9.28 11.36
CA GLU A 42 9.17 9.61 11.26
C GLU A 42 8.67 9.50 9.82
N ILE A 43 9.41 10.01 8.84
CA ILE A 43 9.09 9.88 7.41
C ILE A 43 9.03 8.40 7.00
N SER A 44 10.02 7.60 7.42
CA SER A 44 10.10 6.17 7.14
C SER A 44 8.92 5.39 7.73
N LEU A 45 8.56 5.68 8.99
CA LEU A 45 7.43 5.05 9.67
C LEU A 45 6.09 5.44 9.02
N ALA A 46 5.91 6.71 8.65
CA ALA A 46 4.72 7.16 7.93
C ALA A 46 4.57 6.45 6.58
N PHE A 47 5.67 6.27 5.84
CA PHE A 47 5.65 5.51 4.60
C PHE A 47 5.28 4.03 4.82
N PHE A 48 5.90 3.38 5.81
CA PHE A 48 5.56 2.00 6.19
C PHE A 48 4.08 1.86 6.56
N ASP A 49 3.56 2.76 7.39
CA ASP A 49 2.16 2.75 7.82
C ASP A 49 1.19 2.99 6.65
N ASN A 50 1.55 3.86 5.70
CA ASN A 50 0.76 4.09 4.49
C ASN A 50 0.66 2.81 3.64
N LEU A 51 1.77 2.10 3.42
CA LEU A 51 1.76 0.82 2.68
C LEU A 51 1.01 -0.27 3.45
N HIS A 52 1.17 -0.34 4.76
CA HIS A 52 0.38 -1.25 5.59
C HIS A 52 -1.13 -0.91 5.54
N GLY A 53 -1.47 0.37 5.43
CA GLY A 53 -2.84 0.86 5.21
C GLY A 53 -3.45 0.35 3.91
N VAL A 54 -2.66 0.27 2.82
CA VAL A 54 -3.06 -0.35 1.55
C VAL A 54 -3.46 -1.82 1.79
N VAL A 55 -2.57 -2.60 2.42
CA VAL A 55 -2.80 -4.03 2.70
C VAL A 55 -4.07 -4.21 3.53
N ARG A 56 -4.24 -3.44 4.61
CA ARG A 56 -5.45 -3.50 5.45
C ARG A 56 -6.72 -3.22 4.64
N THR A 57 -6.69 -2.22 3.76
CA THR A 57 -7.83 -1.82 2.93
C THR A 57 -8.20 -2.91 1.93
N LEU A 58 -7.21 -3.47 1.24
CA LEU A 58 -7.43 -4.51 0.24
C LEU A 58 -7.85 -5.85 0.86
N SER A 59 -7.37 -6.16 2.06
CA SER A 59 -7.73 -7.37 2.79
C SER A 59 -9.10 -7.32 3.46
N ILE A 60 -9.85 -6.22 3.35
CA ILE A 60 -11.19 -6.08 3.96
C ILE A 60 -12.09 -7.29 3.63
N PRO A 61 -12.33 -7.67 2.36
CA PRO A 61 -13.21 -8.79 2.04
C PRO A 61 -12.76 -10.09 2.70
N PHE A 62 -11.46 -10.40 2.61
CA PHE A 62 -10.89 -11.59 3.23
C PHE A 62 -11.05 -11.59 4.75
N ASN A 63 -10.71 -10.49 5.42
CA ASN A 63 -10.75 -10.38 6.89
C ASN A 63 -12.19 -10.48 7.41
N TYR A 64 -13.15 -9.85 6.74
CA TYR A 64 -14.57 -9.96 7.10
C TYR A 64 -15.09 -11.39 6.92
N THR A 65 -14.80 -12.03 5.79
CA THR A 65 -15.20 -13.42 5.57
C THR A 65 -14.54 -14.35 6.57
N TYR A 66 -13.23 -14.19 6.83
CA TYR A 66 -12.51 -14.97 7.83
C TYR A 66 -13.13 -14.82 9.22
N SER A 67 -13.42 -13.58 9.64
CA SER A 67 -14.06 -13.28 10.93
C SER A 67 -15.47 -13.88 11.04
N GLU A 68 -16.27 -13.77 9.97
CA GLU A 68 -17.62 -14.34 9.89
C GLU A 68 -17.57 -15.87 10.06
N ILE A 69 -16.77 -16.56 9.25
CA ILE A 69 -16.63 -18.02 9.32
C ILE A 69 -16.11 -18.45 10.69
N HIS A 70 -15.09 -17.78 11.22
CA HIS A 70 -14.57 -18.08 12.56
C HIS A 70 -15.65 -17.88 13.64
N SER A 71 -16.46 -16.82 13.54
CA SER A 71 -17.57 -16.57 14.45
C SER A 71 -18.66 -17.65 14.36
N LEU A 72 -18.98 -18.13 13.15
CA LEU A 72 -19.94 -19.23 12.97
C LEU A 72 -19.44 -20.53 13.63
N HIS A 73 -18.16 -20.87 13.46
CA HIS A 73 -17.57 -22.02 14.14
C HIS A 73 -17.60 -21.84 15.67
N TRP A 74 -17.20 -20.67 16.17
CA TRP A 74 -17.31 -20.33 17.59
C TRP A 74 -18.76 -20.50 18.13
N GLN A 75 -19.76 -19.99 17.42
CA GLN A 75 -21.16 -20.13 17.80
C GLN A 75 -21.62 -21.59 17.82
N ARG A 76 -21.16 -22.43 16.88
CA ARG A 76 -21.45 -23.87 16.87
C ARG A 76 -20.92 -24.56 18.13
N PHE A 77 -19.66 -24.32 18.50
CA PHE A 77 -19.07 -24.88 19.73
C PHE A 77 -19.80 -24.37 20.98
N LEU A 78 -20.05 -23.05 21.07
CA LEU A 78 -20.73 -22.45 22.22
C LEU A 78 -22.15 -23.00 22.39
N MET A 79 -22.91 -23.13 21.30
CA MET A 79 -24.28 -23.64 21.37
C MET A 79 -24.30 -25.12 21.80
N ALA A 80 -23.36 -25.93 21.30
CA ALA A 80 -23.21 -27.31 21.72
C ALA A 80 -22.92 -27.43 23.23
N GLU A 81 -22.01 -26.62 23.76
CA GLU A 81 -21.70 -26.64 25.19
C GLU A 81 -22.83 -26.05 26.04
N ARG A 82 -23.56 -25.03 25.58
CA ARG A 82 -24.76 -24.52 26.27
C ARG A 82 -25.83 -25.60 26.41
N ILE A 83 -26.03 -26.43 25.38
CA ILE A 83 -26.97 -27.56 25.44
C ILE A 83 -26.51 -28.58 26.48
N ARG A 84 -25.22 -28.91 26.54
CA ARG A 84 -24.66 -29.85 27.52
C ARG A 84 -24.66 -29.31 28.95
N ALA A 85 -24.42 -28.01 29.11
CA ALA A 85 -24.41 -27.31 30.39
C ALA A 85 -25.80 -27.23 31.05
N ARG A 86 -26.90 -27.55 30.34
CA ARG A 86 -28.24 -27.68 30.93
C ARG A 86 -28.30 -28.69 32.07
N GLY A 87 -27.36 -29.63 32.13
CA GLY A 87 -27.23 -30.59 33.24
C GLY A 87 -26.63 -30.00 34.52
N ILE A 88 -26.10 -28.77 34.51
CA ILE A 88 -25.57 -28.11 35.71
C ILE A 88 -26.75 -27.55 36.52
N GLU A 89 -26.83 -27.90 37.80
CA GLU A 89 -27.96 -27.50 38.66
C GLU A 89 -28.01 -25.99 38.88
N GLN A 90 -26.84 -25.36 39.05
CA GLN A 90 -26.74 -23.94 39.34
C GLN A 90 -26.76 -23.10 38.06
N GLU A 91 -27.86 -22.37 37.84
CA GLU A 91 -28.06 -21.54 36.65
C GLU A 91 -26.92 -20.53 36.42
N SER A 92 -26.41 -19.93 37.50
CA SER A 92 -25.32 -18.94 37.42
C SER A 92 -23.99 -19.51 36.93
N GLU A 93 -23.81 -20.83 36.98
CA GLU A 93 -22.58 -21.52 36.56
C GLU A 93 -22.67 -22.07 35.13
N ARG A 94 -23.89 -22.18 34.57
CA ARG A 94 -24.13 -22.77 33.24
C ARG A 94 -23.38 -22.06 32.12
N GLU A 95 -23.58 -20.74 32.02
CA GLU A 95 -22.99 -19.94 30.94
C GLU A 95 -21.45 -19.82 31.06
N PRO A 96 -20.87 -19.53 32.26
CA PRO A 96 -19.41 -19.56 32.43
C PRO A 96 -18.77 -20.91 32.08
N ALA A 97 -19.39 -22.02 32.49
CA ALA A 97 -18.89 -23.36 32.19
C ALA A 97 -18.93 -23.65 30.68
N ALA A 98 -20.04 -23.33 30.01
CA ALA A 98 -20.18 -23.49 28.57
C ALA A 98 -19.14 -22.67 27.79
N LEU A 99 -18.92 -21.41 28.18
CA LEU A 99 -17.91 -20.54 27.55
C LEU A 99 -16.49 -21.09 27.69
N LYS A 100 -16.13 -21.56 28.88
CA LYS A 100 -14.80 -22.12 29.14
C LYS A 100 -14.54 -23.36 28.27
N ILE A 101 -15.45 -24.32 28.31
CA ILE A 101 -15.31 -25.59 27.57
C ILE A 101 -15.35 -25.33 26.06
N ALA A 102 -16.20 -24.42 25.57
CA ALA A 102 -16.28 -24.07 24.16
C ALA A 102 -14.96 -23.47 23.65
N ARG A 103 -14.28 -22.62 24.44
CA ARG A 103 -12.97 -22.05 24.08
C ARG A 103 -11.90 -23.12 23.99
N GLU A 104 -11.84 -24.02 24.97
CA GLU A 104 -10.89 -25.13 24.99
C GLU A 104 -11.08 -26.03 23.76
N ARG A 105 -12.33 -26.44 23.48
CA ARG A 105 -12.67 -27.29 22.32
C ARG A 105 -12.43 -26.61 20.98
N LEU A 106 -12.77 -25.33 20.83
CA LEU A 106 -12.45 -24.60 19.61
C LEU A 106 -10.93 -24.51 19.43
N SER A 107 -10.17 -24.24 20.50
CA SER A 107 -8.72 -24.22 20.43
C SER A 107 -8.11 -25.58 20.04
N GLU A 108 -8.66 -26.69 20.55
CA GLU A 108 -8.24 -28.04 20.16
C GLU A 108 -8.58 -28.33 18.69
N TYR A 109 -9.80 -28.00 18.26
CA TYR A 109 -10.24 -28.13 16.88
C TYR A 109 -9.33 -27.37 15.91
N LEU A 110 -8.97 -26.12 16.24
CA LEU A 110 -8.05 -25.29 15.44
C LEU A 110 -6.62 -25.83 15.37
N LYS A 111 -6.19 -26.64 16.35
CA LYS A 111 -4.88 -27.33 16.32
C LYS A 111 -4.89 -28.60 15.46
N GLY A 112 -6.08 -29.18 15.22
CA GLY A 112 -6.28 -30.34 14.37
C GLY A 112 -6.80 -29.95 12.98
N GLU A 113 -7.78 -30.71 12.48
CA GLU A 113 -8.40 -30.52 11.16
C GLU A 113 -9.12 -29.18 10.98
N GLY A 114 -9.47 -28.49 12.07
CA GLY A 114 -10.30 -27.31 12.03
C GLY A 114 -9.70 -26.12 11.30
N LYS A 115 -8.37 -26.04 11.23
CA LYS A 115 -7.66 -25.01 10.46
C LYS A 115 -7.95 -25.14 8.96
N GLU A 116 -7.89 -26.36 8.43
CA GLU A 116 -8.13 -26.64 7.01
C GLU A 116 -9.60 -26.43 6.67
N ILE A 117 -10.51 -26.92 7.53
CA ILE A 117 -11.96 -26.74 7.33
C ILE A 117 -12.34 -25.25 7.31
N ILE A 118 -11.81 -24.44 8.24
CA ILE A 118 -12.07 -22.99 8.24
C ILE A 118 -11.51 -22.33 6.99
N ALA A 119 -10.31 -22.72 6.55
CA ALA A 119 -9.73 -22.17 5.33
C ALA A 119 -10.60 -22.50 4.11
N ASP A 120 -11.08 -23.74 4.00
CA ASP A 120 -11.98 -24.17 2.93
C ASP A 120 -13.32 -23.43 2.99
N ASP A 121 -13.92 -23.27 4.16
CA ASP A 121 -15.15 -22.51 4.36
C ASP A 121 -14.99 -21.04 3.91
N VAL A 122 -13.85 -20.41 4.25
CA VAL A 122 -13.51 -19.05 3.80
C VAL A 122 -13.35 -18.99 2.28
N LEU A 123 -12.60 -19.92 1.70
CA LEU A 123 -12.41 -19.99 0.25
C LEU A 123 -13.73 -20.20 -0.49
N ASN A 124 -14.58 -21.10 0.00
CA ASN A 124 -15.91 -21.35 -0.56
C ASN A 124 -16.80 -20.11 -0.48
N ARG A 125 -16.76 -19.37 0.64
CA ARG A 125 -17.53 -18.13 0.79
C ARG A 125 -17.04 -17.03 -0.14
N LEU A 126 -15.74 -16.80 -0.24
CA LEU A 126 -15.17 -15.84 -1.20
C LEU A 126 -15.47 -16.25 -2.64
N HIS A 127 -15.38 -17.55 -2.95
CA HIS A 127 -15.73 -18.08 -4.26
C HIS A 127 -17.22 -17.90 -4.60
N ALA A 128 -18.11 -17.92 -3.61
CA ALA A 128 -19.51 -17.53 -3.82
C ALA A 128 -19.63 -16.02 -4.11
N LEU A 129 -18.97 -15.17 -3.31
CA LEU A 129 -19.03 -13.72 -3.43
C LEU A 129 -18.53 -13.19 -4.79
N GLN A 130 -17.50 -13.79 -5.40
CA GLN A 130 -17.06 -13.36 -6.73
C GLN A 130 -18.11 -13.54 -7.84
N ASN A 131 -19.09 -14.43 -7.65
CA ASN A 131 -20.18 -14.63 -8.59
C ASN A 131 -21.35 -13.66 -8.35
N GLU A 132 -21.32 -12.91 -7.24
CA GLU A 132 -22.28 -11.86 -6.93
C GLU A 132 -21.81 -10.54 -7.55
N SER A 133 -22.64 -9.95 -8.43
CA SER A 133 -22.25 -8.77 -9.23
C SER A 133 -21.81 -7.58 -8.38
N GLU A 134 -22.50 -7.32 -7.26
CA GLU A 134 -22.18 -6.20 -6.37
C GLU A 134 -20.84 -6.44 -5.64
N SER A 135 -20.64 -7.65 -5.12
CA SER A 135 -19.39 -8.03 -4.44
C SER A 135 -18.20 -8.02 -5.40
N LEU A 136 -18.36 -8.51 -6.62
CA LEU A 136 -17.33 -8.42 -7.66
C LEU A 136 -17.02 -6.95 -7.98
N SER A 137 -18.03 -6.10 -8.18
CA SER A 137 -17.83 -4.68 -8.44
C SER A 137 -17.11 -3.98 -7.26
N ALA A 138 -17.46 -4.32 -6.02
CA ALA A 138 -16.82 -3.77 -4.84
C ALA A 138 -15.36 -4.20 -4.73
N ALA A 139 -15.05 -5.48 -4.99
CA ALA A 139 -13.68 -5.97 -5.04
C ALA A 139 -12.86 -5.24 -6.12
N ARG A 140 -13.47 -4.96 -7.28
CA ARG A 140 -12.84 -4.19 -8.35
C ARG A 140 -12.52 -2.76 -7.97
N GLU A 141 -13.45 -2.11 -7.28
CA GLU A 141 -13.20 -0.76 -6.79
C GLU A 141 -12.12 -0.75 -5.71
N LEU A 142 -12.08 -1.73 -4.81
CA LEU A 142 -11.05 -1.83 -3.77
C LEU A 142 -9.65 -1.91 -4.35
N THR A 143 -9.39 -2.73 -5.38
CA THR A 143 -8.05 -2.80 -5.99
C THR A 143 -7.66 -1.48 -6.68
N ARG A 144 -8.60 -0.77 -7.32
CA ARG A 144 -8.36 0.58 -7.86
C ARG A 144 -8.01 1.56 -6.76
N GLN A 145 -8.72 1.54 -5.63
CA GLN A 145 -8.38 2.36 -4.47
C GLN A 145 -7.00 1.99 -3.91
N GLY A 146 -6.65 0.69 -3.92
CA GLY A 146 -5.30 0.22 -3.61
C GLY A 146 -4.22 0.91 -4.46
N VAL A 147 -4.38 0.95 -5.78
CA VAL A 147 -3.45 1.65 -6.69
C VAL A 147 -3.29 3.12 -6.30
N VAL A 148 -4.39 3.82 -6.01
CA VAL A 148 -4.35 5.22 -5.58
C VAL A 148 -3.56 5.36 -4.28
N LEU A 149 -3.85 4.53 -3.28
CA LEU A 149 -3.19 4.56 -1.97
C LEU A 149 -1.69 4.22 -2.06
N VAL A 150 -1.30 3.23 -2.87
CA VAL A 150 0.13 2.89 -3.09
C VAL A 150 0.87 4.08 -3.69
N TRP A 151 0.30 4.73 -4.70
CA TRP A 151 0.93 5.91 -5.30
C TRP A 151 0.99 7.09 -4.33
N SER A 152 -0.07 7.33 -3.55
CA SER A 152 -0.06 8.37 -2.52
C SER A 152 1.03 8.15 -1.48
N ALA A 153 1.31 6.90 -1.10
CA ALA A 153 2.44 6.60 -0.20
C ALA A 153 3.79 7.02 -0.81
N VAL A 154 3.99 6.77 -2.11
CA VAL A 154 5.21 7.19 -2.84
C VAL A 154 5.30 8.71 -2.97
N GLU A 155 4.20 9.39 -3.30
CA GLU A 155 4.18 10.86 -3.41
C GLU A 155 4.52 11.54 -2.09
N VAL A 156 3.92 11.07 -0.99
CA VAL A 156 4.21 11.61 0.35
C VAL A 156 5.66 11.38 0.71
N LEU A 157 6.17 10.15 0.55
CA LEU A 157 7.56 9.84 0.86
C LEU A 157 8.54 10.70 0.04
N THR A 158 8.35 10.78 -1.28
CA THR A 158 9.23 11.55 -2.17
C THR A 158 9.17 13.05 -1.89
N ARG A 159 8.01 13.58 -1.48
CA ARG A 159 7.93 14.95 -1.01
C ARG A 159 8.71 15.15 0.28
N ASP A 160 8.45 14.32 1.29
CA ASP A 160 8.97 14.53 2.64
C ASP A 160 10.49 14.32 2.68
N CYS A 161 10.99 13.30 1.99
CA CYS A 161 12.43 13.09 1.82
C CYS A 161 13.12 14.26 1.10
N PHE A 162 12.48 14.83 0.07
CA PHE A 162 13.01 16.00 -0.65
C PHE A 162 13.09 17.23 0.27
N ILE A 163 12.04 17.47 1.06
CA ILE A 163 11.99 18.56 2.05
C ILE A 163 13.08 18.36 3.11
N TYR A 164 13.14 17.18 3.73
CA TYR A 164 14.13 16.84 4.75
C TYR A 164 15.55 17.10 4.24
N LEU A 165 15.89 16.55 3.07
CA LEU A 165 17.23 16.62 2.51
C LEU A 165 17.66 18.07 2.24
N LEU A 166 16.82 18.88 1.59
CA LEU A 166 17.20 20.24 1.20
C LEU A 166 17.11 21.25 2.34
N ASN A 167 16.27 21.00 3.35
CA ASN A 167 16.25 21.82 4.57
C ASN A 167 17.51 21.59 5.41
N ARG A 168 18.10 20.38 5.35
CA ARG A 168 19.30 20.02 6.11
C ARG A 168 20.59 20.31 5.35
N TYR A 169 20.59 20.10 4.03
CA TYR A 169 21.75 20.31 3.16
C TYR A 169 21.41 21.25 1.98
N PRO A 170 21.25 22.57 2.22
CA PRO A 170 20.80 23.51 1.19
C PRO A 170 21.71 23.60 -0.02
N ALA A 171 23.01 23.30 0.15
CA ALA A 171 23.99 23.28 -0.95
C ALA A 171 23.62 22.25 -2.05
N LEU A 172 22.85 21.21 -1.73
CA LEU A 172 22.35 20.26 -2.73
C LEU A 172 21.37 20.89 -3.73
N ALA A 173 20.75 22.03 -3.40
CA ALA A 173 19.92 22.76 -4.34
C ALA A 173 20.71 23.27 -5.56
N GLU A 174 22.00 23.57 -5.41
CA GLU A 174 22.85 23.95 -6.56
C GLU A 174 22.98 22.79 -7.55
N ARG A 175 23.13 21.55 -7.04
CA ARG A 175 23.14 20.34 -7.86
C ARG A 175 21.78 20.05 -8.49
N LEU A 176 20.70 20.23 -7.72
CA LEU A 176 19.35 20.11 -8.26
C LEU A 176 19.14 21.07 -9.44
N LEU A 177 19.56 22.33 -9.30
CA LEU A 177 19.35 23.40 -10.28
C LEU A 177 20.42 23.46 -11.39
N SER A 178 21.45 22.61 -11.34
CA SER A 178 22.41 22.48 -12.46
C SER A 178 21.77 21.79 -13.66
N GLU A 179 20.82 20.89 -13.42
CA GLU A 179 20.04 20.21 -14.46
C GLU A 179 18.95 21.12 -15.05
N GLN A 180 18.87 21.20 -16.38
CA GLN A 180 17.97 22.13 -17.07
C GLN A 180 16.48 21.80 -16.82
N SER A 181 16.11 20.52 -16.70
CA SER A 181 14.73 20.10 -16.40
C SER A 181 14.30 20.55 -15.01
N ASN A 182 15.16 20.35 -14.01
CA ASN A 182 14.92 20.76 -12.62
C ASN A 182 14.99 22.27 -12.46
N ARG A 183 15.88 22.97 -13.17
CA ARG A 183 15.89 24.43 -13.21
C ARG A 183 14.56 24.97 -13.72
N LYS A 184 14.03 24.46 -14.83
CA LYS A 184 12.70 24.89 -15.31
C LYS A 184 11.58 24.61 -14.30
N ARG A 185 11.70 23.53 -13.54
CA ARG A 185 10.70 23.11 -12.55
C ARG A 185 10.75 23.94 -11.26
N PHE A 186 11.94 24.13 -10.70
CA PHE A 186 12.15 24.68 -9.36
C PHE A 186 12.74 26.10 -9.35
N SER A 187 13.21 26.62 -10.49
CA SER A 187 13.78 27.97 -10.54
C SER A 187 12.72 28.99 -10.16
N VAL A 188 13.09 29.87 -9.23
CA VAL A 188 12.27 30.99 -8.82
C VAL A 188 12.93 32.26 -9.34
N GLU A 189 12.28 32.94 -10.29
CA GLU A 189 12.81 34.19 -10.85
C GLU A 189 12.86 35.30 -9.80
N ARG A 190 11.88 35.34 -8.89
CA ARG A 190 11.78 36.33 -7.81
C ARG A 190 11.11 35.72 -6.57
N VAL A 191 11.71 35.94 -5.41
CA VAL A 191 11.08 35.68 -4.12
C VAL A 191 10.45 36.99 -3.65
N ASP A 192 9.13 37.02 -3.48
CA ASP A 192 8.43 38.21 -2.98
C ASP A 192 8.67 38.41 -1.47
N TRP A 193 8.42 39.65 -1.02
CA TRP A 193 8.67 40.05 0.37
C TRP A 193 7.81 39.28 1.37
N GLN A 194 6.56 38.96 1.00
CA GLN A 194 5.63 38.22 1.86
C GLN A 194 6.11 36.77 2.07
N THR A 195 6.63 36.13 1.01
CA THR A 195 7.27 34.81 1.11
C THR A 195 8.51 34.86 2.01
N LEU A 196 9.40 35.85 1.85
CA LEU A 196 10.55 35.97 2.76
C LEU A 196 10.10 36.15 4.22
N ALA A 197 9.09 36.99 4.46
CA ALA A 197 8.54 37.21 5.79
C ALA A 197 7.94 35.94 6.40
N SER A 198 7.27 35.08 5.62
CA SER A 198 6.70 33.82 6.15
C SER A 198 7.76 32.81 6.62
N TYR A 199 8.99 32.93 6.14
CA TYR A 199 10.13 32.13 6.58
C TYR A 199 11.08 32.88 7.53
N GLY A 200 10.65 34.00 8.11
CA GLY A 200 11.49 34.78 9.02
C GLY A 200 12.75 35.36 8.37
N TYR A 201 12.68 35.61 7.05
CA TYR A 201 13.79 36.09 6.23
C TYR A 201 14.99 35.15 6.14
N ASP A 202 14.84 33.88 6.53
CA ASP A 202 15.86 32.84 6.41
C ASP A 202 15.29 31.56 5.76
N LEU A 203 15.70 31.32 4.51
CA LEU A 203 15.32 30.13 3.75
C LEU A 203 16.25 28.93 3.98
N SER A 204 17.36 29.10 4.71
CA SER A 204 18.39 28.04 4.81
C SER A 204 17.82 26.73 5.36
N ARG A 205 16.90 26.79 6.33
CA ARG A 205 16.26 25.60 6.92
C ARG A 205 14.91 25.24 6.32
N ASN A 206 14.49 25.99 5.29
CA ASN A 206 13.16 25.86 4.68
C ASN A 206 13.25 25.72 3.16
N LEU A 207 14.45 25.51 2.60
CA LEU A 207 14.67 25.54 1.16
C LEU A 207 13.88 24.43 0.45
N GLY A 208 13.87 23.22 0.99
CA GLY A 208 13.09 22.12 0.44
C GLY A 208 11.58 22.40 0.47
N ALA A 209 11.08 22.89 1.60
CA ALA A 209 9.67 23.27 1.77
C ALA A 209 9.28 24.41 0.81
N PHE A 210 10.16 25.38 0.61
CA PHE A 210 9.96 26.46 -0.33
C PHE A 210 9.92 25.96 -1.78
N LEU A 211 10.90 25.15 -2.21
CA LEU A 211 10.98 24.67 -3.59
C LEU A 211 9.80 23.76 -3.96
N ILE A 212 9.41 22.85 -3.07
CA ILE A 212 8.27 21.95 -3.35
C ILE A 212 6.94 22.70 -3.43
N SER A 213 6.81 23.84 -2.73
CA SER A 213 5.61 24.69 -2.82
C SER A 213 5.44 25.34 -4.20
N LYS A 214 6.53 25.46 -4.97
CA LYS A 214 6.53 26.04 -6.32
C LYS A 214 6.29 24.99 -7.40
N ALA A 215 6.85 23.80 -7.22
CA ALA A 215 6.64 22.69 -8.11
C ALA A 215 6.69 21.36 -7.37
N ASP A 216 5.73 20.52 -7.67
CA ASP A 216 5.50 19.27 -6.95
C ASP A 216 6.12 18.07 -7.68
N LEU A 217 6.32 16.97 -6.94
CA LEU A 217 6.89 15.70 -7.40
C LEU A 217 5.79 14.67 -7.69
N THR A 218 4.78 15.06 -8.46
CA THR A 218 3.54 14.27 -8.67
C THR A 218 3.62 13.18 -9.75
N ASN A 219 4.77 13.02 -10.41
CA ASN A 219 4.94 12.04 -11.47
C ASN A 219 6.36 11.49 -11.52
N VAL A 220 6.49 10.29 -12.11
CA VAL A 220 7.76 9.55 -12.16
C VAL A 220 8.89 10.33 -12.82
N PRO A 221 8.70 11.01 -13.98
CA PRO A 221 9.77 11.83 -14.55
C PRO A 221 10.25 12.93 -13.62
N ALA A 222 9.34 13.62 -12.92
CA ALA A 222 9.72 14.66 -11.96
C ALA A 222 10.53 14.10 -10.79
N ILE A 223 10.08 12.99 -10.20
CA ILE A 223 10.77 12.30 -9.10
C ILE A 223 12.16 11.85 -9.56
N ARG A 224 12.24 11.19 -10.73
CA ARG A 224 13.49 10.67 -11.28
C ARG A 224 14.49 11.78 -11.59
N ASP A 225 14.04 12.86 -12.23
CA ASP A 225 14.92 13.96 -12.60
C ASP A 225 15.41 14.70 -11.35
N ALA A 226 14.56 14.91 -10.34
CA ALA A 226 14.94 15.55 -9.09
C ALA A 226 15.95 14.70 -8.30
N TYR A 227 15.61 13.43 -8.02
CA TYR A 227 16.48 12.56 -7.24
C TYR A 227 17.73 12.11 -7.99
N GLY A 228 17.67 11.99 -9.32
CA GLY A 228 18.85 11.73 -10.15
C GLY A 228 19.87 12.87 -10.09
N ALA A 229 19.41 14.13 -9.97
CA ALA A 229 20.30 15.27 -9.79
C ALA A 229 20.86 15.36 -8.35
N LEU A 230 20.05 14.98 -7.36
CA LEU A 230 20.46 14.98 -5.94
C LEU A 230 21.46 13.85 -5.65
N PHE A 231 21.29 12.68 -6.27
CA PHE A 231 22.08 11.47 -6.04
C PHE A 231 22.64 10.88 -7.35
N PRO A 232 23.56 11.59 -8.04
CA PRO A 232 24.04 11.16 -9.37
C PRO A 232 24.84 9.86 -9.37
N VAL A 233 25.36 9.44 -8.21
CA VAL A 233 26.13 8.20 -8.05
C VAL A 233 25.32 7.04 -7.48
N ALA A 234 24.06 7.28 -7.07
CA ALA A 234 23.17 6.26 -6.52
C ALA A 234 22.56 5.41 -7.65
N THR A 235 23.36 4.50 -8.21
CA THR A 235 22.95 3.65 -9.34
C THR A 235 21.71 2.82 -9.02
N ASN A 236 21.65 2.26 -7.82
CA ASN A 236 20.51 1.44 -7.37
C ASN A 236 19.22 2.25 -7.32
N LEU A 237 19.24 3.44 -6.69
CA LEU A 237 18.08 4.34 -6.69
C LEU A 237 17.67 4.73 -8.11
N GLY A 238 18.65 5.05 -8.97
CA GLY A 238 18.41 5.39 -10.38
C GLY A 238 17.75 4.25 -11.16
N GLU A 239 18.15 3.00 -10.93
CA GLU A 239 17.52 1.81 -11.52
C GLU A 239 16.10 1.61 -11.01
N LYS A 240 15.88 1.72 -9.70
CA LYS A 240 14.54 1.59 -9.09
C LYS A 240 13.58 2.68 -9.56
N LEU A 241 14.04 3.92 -9.72
CA LEU A 241 13.24 5.02 -10.27
C LEU A 241 12.91 4.85 -11.77
N ARG A 242 13.58 3.93 -12.47
CA ARG A 242 13.29 3.54 -13.85
C ARG A 242 12.45 2.27 -13.95
N ASP A 243 12.04 1.68 -12.83
CA ASP A 243 11.17 0.50 -12.82
C ASP A 243 9.85 0.82 -13.55
N ALA A 244 9.54 0.01 -14.57
CA ALA A 244 8.34 0.17 -15.38
C ALA A 244 7.05 0.05 -14.53
N ARG A 245 7.09 -0.72 -13.43
CA ARG A 245 5.97 -0.84 -12.48
C ARG A 245 5.62 0.49 -11.84
N LEU A 246 6.61 1.33 -11.54
CA LEU A 246 6.38 2.67 -10.98
C LEU A 246 5.68 3.58 -12.01
N TRP A 247 6.09 3.49 -13.27
CA TRP A 247 5.42 4.21 -14.37
C TRP A 247 3.97 3.75 -14.51
N THR A 248 3.74 2.43 -14.56
CA THR A 248 2.39 1.84 -14.64
C THR A 248 1.52 2.28 -13.47
N LEU A 249 2.03 2.26 -12.23
CA LEU A 249 1.35 2.75 -11.04
C LEU A 249 0.90 4.21 -11.21
N CYS A 250 1.80 5.09 -11.63
CA CYS A 250 1.49 6.50 -11.86
C CYS A 250 0.39 6.68 -12.93
N GLN A 251 0.48 5.95 -14.05
CA GLN A 251 -0.51 6.06 -15.13
C GLN A 251 -1.87 5.51 -14.73
N LYS A 252 -1.91 4.36 -14.04
CA LYS A 252 -3.16 3.77 -13.52
C LYS A 252 -3.80 4.67 -12.47
N ARG A 253 -3.03 5.23 -11.54
CA ARG A 253 -3.52 6.24 -10.58
C ARG A 253 -4.16 7.41 -11.30
N ASN A 254 -3.49 7.98 -12.29
CA ASN A 254 -4.01 9.13 -13.05
C ASN A 254 -5.34 8.79 -13.73
N LEU A 255 -5.43 7.62 -14.38
CA LEU A 255 -6.67 7.16 -15.01
C LEU A 255 -7.80 6.98 -13.98
N ILE A 256 -7.50 6.37 -12.82
CA ILE A 256 -8.47 6.13 -11.75
C ILE A 256 -9.00 7.45 -11.19
N VAL A 257 -8.12 8.39 -10.85
CA VAL A 257 -8.50 9.67 -10.22
C VAL A 257 -9.24 10.59 -11.19
N HIS A 258 -8.80 10.68 -12.44
CA HIS A 258 -9.34 11.68 -13.38
C HIS A 258 -10.43 11.15 -14.31
N ARG A 259 -10.49 9.82 -14.51
CA ARG A 259 -11.44 9.17 -15.43
C ARG A 259 -12.23 8.03 -14.80
N ARG A 260 -12.17 7.88 -13.46
CA ARG A 260 -12.81 6.76 -12.74
C ARG A 260 -12.33 5.38 -13.22
N GLY A 261 -11.12 5.32 -13.78
CA GLY A 261 -10.57 4.08 -14.33
C GLY A 261 -11.11 3.73 -15.72
N ILE A 262 -11.85 4.61 -16.39
CA ILE A 262 -12.30 4.38 -17.77
C ILE A 262 -11.12 4.60 -18.72
N VAL A 263 -10.75 3.56 -19.46
CA VAL A 263 -9.61 3.57 -20.40
C VAL A 263 -9.82 4.63 -21.47
N ASP A 264 -8.84 5.52 -21.61
CA ASP A 264 -8.81 6.58 -22.62
C ASP A 264 -7.55 6.50 -23.49
N GLN A 265 -7.55 7.25 -24.60
CA GLN A 265 -6.44 7.26 -25.54
C GLN A 265 -5.14 7.76 -24.90
N GLN A 266 -5.23 8.67 -23.92
CA GLN A 266 -4.06 9.22 -23.24
C GLN A 266 -3.33 8.13 -22.44
N TYR A 267 -4.09 7.30 -21.71
CA TYR A 267 -3.54 6.15 -20.98
C TYR A 267 -2.87 5.15 -21.93
N LEU A 268 -3.54 4.77 -23.03
CA LEU A 268 -2.98 3.83 -24.01
C LEU A 268 -1.69 4.37 -24.65
N ASN A 269 -1.68 5.64 -25.04
CA ASN A 269 -0.48 6.29 -25.59
C ASN A 269 0.68 6.32 -24.60
N SER A 270 0.39 6.43 -23.30
CA SER A 270 1.41 6.55 -22.25
C SER A 270 1.94 5.20 -21.78
N THR A 271 1.14 4.13 -21.88
CA THR A 271 1.46 2.81 -21.32
C THR A 271 1.77 1.76 -22.38
N GLY A 272 1.26 1.92 -23.60
CA GLY A 272 1.31 0.88 -24.63
C GLY A 272 0.35 -0.29 -24.36
N ASP A 273 -0.58 -0.13 -23.42
CA ASP A 273 -1.60 -1.13 -23.11
C ASP A 273 -2.54 -1.35 -24.32
N THR A 274 -3.25 -2.48 -24.33
CA THR A 274 -4.12 -2.90 -25.45
C THR A 274 -5.59 -3.01 -25.05
N LEU A 275 -5.94 -2.50 -23.86
CA LEU A 275 -7.32 -2.46 -23.39
C LEU A 275 -8.22 -1.62 -24.33
N PRO A 276 -9.48 -2.03 -24.58
CA PRO A 276 -10.39 -1.25 -25.38
C PRO A 276 -10.77 0.09 -24.71
N ILE A 277 -10.79 1.17 -25.49
CA ILE A 277 -11.20 2.50 -25.01
C ILE A 277 -12.66 2.46 -24.52
N GLY A 278 -12.93 3.16 -23.43
CA GLY A 278 -14.25 3.23 -22.79
C GLY A 278 -14.55 2.06 -21.85
N THR A 279 -13.64 1.09 -21.72
CA THR A 279 -13.80 0.00 -20.77
C THR A 279 -13.25 0.36 -19.39
N ASP A 280 -13.76 -0.34 -18.40
CA ASP A 280 -13.30 -0.29 -17.02
C ASP A 280 -11.90 -0.91 -16.89
N LEU A 281 -10.94 -0.15 -16.36
CA LEU A 281 -9.63 -0.67 -15.98
C LEU A 281 -9.81 -1.68 -14.86
N TRP A 282 -9.46 -2.94 -15.13
CA TRP A 282 -9.32 -3.96 -14.10
C TRP A 282 -7.86 -4.01 -13.65
N VAL A 283 -7.64 -3.92 -12.35
CA VAL A 283 -6.33 -4.13 -11.72
C VAL A 283 -6.49 -5.33 -10.81
N SER A 284 -5.84 -6.44 -11.17
CA SER A 284 -5.95 -7.67 -10.39
C SER A 284 -5.27 -7.52 -9.02
N PRO A 285 -5.67 -8.28 -7.99
CA PRO A 285 -4.98 -8.26 -6.70
C PRO A 285 -3.48 -8.52 -6.82
N HIS A 286 -3.08 -9.46 -7.66
CA HIS A 286 -1.67 -9.77 -7.93
C HIS A 286 -0.91 -8.58 -8.52
N GLU A 287 -1.53 -7.86 -9.47
CA GLU A 287 -0.92 -6.65 -10.01
C GLU A 287 -0.74 -5.58 -8.91
N VAL A 288 -1.70 -5.44 -7.99
CA VAL A 288 -1.54 -4.50 -6.87
C VAL A 288 -0.40 -4.94 -5.93
N GLU A 289 -0.20 -6.23 -5.69
CA GLU A 289 0.95 -6.75 -4.94
C GLU A 289 2.28 -6.37 -5.61
N ASP A 290 2.38 -6.53 -6.94
CA ASP A 290 3.58 -6.16 -7.69
C ASP A 290 3.87 -4.65 -7.63
N LEU A 291 2.82 -3.83 -7.69
CA LEU A 291 2.95 -2.37 -7.56
C LEU A 291 3.33 -1.95 -6.13
N LEU A 292 2.78 -2.63 -5.13
CA LEU A 292 3.11 -2.43 -3.71
C LEU A 292 4.59 -2.78 -3.45
N GLU A 293 5.07 -3.89 -3.99
CA GLU A 293 6.46 -4.30 -3.90
C GLU A 293 7.39 -3.27 -4.57
N ALA A 294 7.06 -2.80 -5.77
CA ALA A 294 7.82 -1.76 -6.45
C ALA A 294 7.90 -0.48 -5.60
N ALA A 295 6.78 -0.02 -5.06
CA ALA A 295 6.73 1.14 -4.18
C ALA A 295 7.62 0.96 -2.94
N LEU A 296 7.52 -0.19 -2.27
CA LEU A 296 8.34 -0.53 -1.10
C LEU A 296 9.84 -0.53 -1.43
N GLN A 297 10.24 -1.13 -2.55
CA GLN A 297 11.63 -1.19 -2.98
C GLN A 297 12.20 0.21 -3.25
N ILE A 298 11.47 1.04 -4.00
CA ILE A 298 11.88 2.43 -4.31
C ILE A 298 11.95 3.26 -3.04
N GLY A 299 10.93 3.16 -2.18
CA GLY A 299 10.89 3.94 -0.95
C GLY A 299 11.99 3.56 0.03
N THR A 300 12.29 2.27 0.16
CA THR A 300 13.41 1.78 0.98
C THR A 300 14.74 2.32 0.46
N GLU A 301 14.98 2.27 -0.85
CA GLU A 301 16.22 2.76 -1.43
C GLU A 301 16.36 4.29 -1.30
N LEU A 302 15.27 5.02 -1.50
CA LEU A 302 15.26 6.46 -1.33
C LEU A 302 15.61 6.87 0.11
N ILE A 303 15.02 6.22 1.11
CA ILE A 303 15.31 6.49 2.52
C ILE A 303 16.78 6.19 2.83
N LYS A 304 17.35 5.10 2.28
CA LYS A 304 18.78 4.79 2.43
C LYS A 304 19.67 5.87 1.86
N GLU A 305 19.42 6.34 0.64
CA GLU A 305 20.24 7.38 0.01
C GLU A 305 20.15 8.72 0.75
N VAL A 306 18.95 9.08 1.23
CA VAL A 306 18.76 10.27 2.05
C VAL A 306 19.49 10.15 3.39
N ALA A 307 19.48 8.98 4.02
CA ALA A 307 20.22 8.72 5.26
C ALA A 307 21.75 8.71 5.06
N ASN A 308 22.24 8.35 3.87
CA ASN A 308 23.67 8.35 3.53
C ASN A 308 24.18 9.73 3.08
N ALA A 309 23.27 10.67 2.80
CA ALA A 309 23.62 12.06 2.52
C ALA A 309 24.06 12.81 3.79
N ASP A 310 23.77 12.22 4.95
CA ASP A 310 23.93 12.82 6.28
C ASP A 310 25.39 12.95 6.73
#